data_AF-A0A4R5FVV3-F1
#
_entry.id   AF-A0A4R5FVV3-F1
#
_cell.length_a   1.000
_cell.length_b   1.000
_cell.length_c   1.000
_cell.angle_alpha   90.00
_cell.angle_beta   90.00
_cell.angle_gamma   90.00
#
_symmetry.space_group_name_H-M   'P 1'
#
loop_
_entity.id
_entity.type
_entity.pdbx_description
1 polymer ?
#
loop_
_entity_poly.entity_id
_entity_poly.type
_entity_poly.pdbx_seq_one_letter_code
_entity_poly.pdbx_strand_id
1 'polypeptide(L)'
;MSSSTLRGAATAALAALTIACLSAPAHAVNPPTEPPADRPTGDITLFDVTVQWATAACDPNGTTSSDATIASQLNGVLTGRLDGYMTAYKVSCARMVVKAVRDRGMPKRAAAIAITTTIVETNIENVSEMVDHDSLGLFQQRGSWGSAKNRLNPIWATNAFLDKMVRLYPNDSWQSAPIGEVCQAVQVSAHPDRYQPQASDGQKIVDALWTASERPNLHGADFNGDGVGDIFATGTGSLTIWNGKGGNNFTPPDVVGANWNTYSRPIGGDFNGDGKGDLAA
;
A
#
# COMPACT_ATOMS: atom_id res chain seq x y z
N MET A 1 -25.92 32.44 69.63
CA MET A 1 -24.89 32.37 68.58
C MET A 1 -23.99 31.19 68.92
N SER A 2 -23.67 30.37 67.91
CA SER A 2 -22.90 29.12 67.92
C SER A 2 -21.65 29.17 68.82
N SER A 3 -21.09 28.07 69.34
CA SER A 3 -20.71 26.86 68.62
C SER A 3 -20.37 25.72 69.59
N SER A 4 -20.86 24.53 69.28
CA SER A 4 -20.49 23.26 69.92
C SER A 4 -19.43 22.56 69.08
N THR A 5 -18.28 22.20 69.66
CA THR A 5 -17.33 21.25 69.08
C THR A 5 -17.22 20.03 69.98
N LEU A 6 -17.91 18.95 69.58
CA LEU A 6 -17.78 17.61 70.15
C LEU A 6 -16.76 16.81 69.35
N ARG A 7 -15.90 16.11 70.08
CA ARG A 7 -14.90 15.15 69.61
C ARG A 7 -15.59 13.94 68.96
N GLY A 8 -15.06 13.49 67.82
CA GLY A 8 -15.46 12.23 67.17
C GLY A 8 -14.21 11.49 66.71
N ALA A 9 -14.05 10.27 67.21
CA ALA A 9 -12.93 9.36 66.96
C ALA A 9 -12.82 8.97 65.47
N ALA A 10 -11.60 8.91 64.96
CA ALA A 10 -11.31 8.42 63.62
C ALA A 10 -11.36 6.89 63.58
N THR A 11 -12.42 6.34 63.00
CA THR A 11 -12.51 4.94 62.58
C THR A 11 -11.77 4.79 61.25
N ALA A 12 -10.75 3.94 61.22
CA ALA A 12 -10.05 3.55 60.00
C ALA A 12 -10.96 2.64 59.16
N ALA A 13 -11.43 3.14 58.01
CA ALA A 13 -12.08 2.32 56.99
C ALA A 13 -11.04 1.87 55.97
N LEU A 14 -10.71 0.57 56.00
CA LEU A 14 -9.89 -0.11 55.01
C LEU A 14 -10.73 -0.27 53.73
N ALA A 15 -10.52 0.59 52.74
CA ALA A 15 -11.12 0.43 51.41
C ALA A 15 -10.29 -0.60 50.62
N ALA A 16 -10.81 -1.82 50.52
CA ALA A 16 -10.31 -2.81 49.55
C ALA A 16 -10.62 -2.30 48.13
N LEU A 17 -9.58 -1.88 47.41
CA LEU A 17 -9.69 -1.51 46.00
C LEU A 17 -9.74 -2.80 45.17
N THR A 18 -10.94 -3.22 44.80
CA THR A 18 -11.16 -4.26 43.80
C THR A 18 -10.66 -3.74 42.44
N ILE A 19 -9.58 -4.33 41.92
CA ILE A 19 -9.17 -4.16 40.54
C ILE A 19 -10.21 -4.87 39.67
N ALA A 20 -11.17 -4.12 39.15
CA ALA A 20 -11.95 -4.56 38.01
C ALA A 20 -11.03 -4.53 36.78
N CYS A 21 -10.51 -5.69 36.37
CA CYS A 21 -9.97 -5.86 35.03
C CYS A 21 -11.11 -5.58 34.04
N LEU A 22 -11.18 -4.36 33.52
CA LEU A 22 -11.87 -4.11 32.26
C LEU A 22 -11.03 -4.78 31.18
N SER A 23 -11.38 -6.02 30.84
CA SER A 23 -11.02 -6.62 29.58
C SER A 23 -11.53 -5.70 28.47
N ALA A 24 -10.63 -4.96 27.84
CA ALA A 24 -10.92 -4.33 26.57
C ALA A 24 -11.43 -5.43 25.62
N PRO A 25 -12.51 -5.20 24.86
CA PRO A 25 -12.90 -6.17 23.85
C PRO A 25 -11.70 -6.32 22.91
N ALA A 26 -11.30 -7.57 22.66
CA ALA A 26 -10.40 -7.88 21.57
C ALA A 26 -10.98 -7.22 20.31
N HIS A 27 -10.24 -6.30 19.70
CA HIS A 27 -10.61 -5.75 18.41
C HIS A 27 -10.57 -6.93 17.43
N ALA A 28 -11.75 -7.44 17.09
CA ALA A 28 -11.89 -8.34 15.98
C ALA A 28 -11.26 -7.65 14.77
N VAL A 29 -10.30 -8.32 14.14
CA VAL A 29 -9.86 -7.97 12.79
C VAL A 29 -11.14 -8.00 11.96
N ASN A 30 -11.62 -6.84 11.54
CA ASN A 30 -12.76 -6.79 10.64
C ASN A 30 -12.38 -7.57 9.38
N PRO A 31 -13.22 -8.51 8.90
CA PRO A 31 -13.02 -9.10 7.59
C PRO A 31 -12.94 -7.98 6.53
N PRO A 32 -12.37 -8.26 5.34
CA PRO A 32 -12.27 -7.27 4.27
C PRO A 32 -13.61 -6.54 4.13
N THR A 33 -13.58 -5.20 4.18
CA THR A 33 -14.79 -4.39 4.01
C THR A 33 -15.47 -4.78 2.71
N GLU A 34 -16.68 -5.32 2.83
CA GLU A 34 -17.59 -5.59 1.73
C GLU A 34 -17.71 -4.33 0.86
N PRO A 35 -17.74 -4.46 -0.49
CA PRO A 35 -18.00 -3.33 -1.36
C PRO A 35 -19.33 -2.64 -0.96
N PRO A 36 -19.50 -1.34 -1.24
CA PRO A 36 -20.64 -0.57 -0.75
C PRO A 36 -21.98 -1.23 -1.09
N ALA A 37 -22.69 -1.68 -0.08
CA ALA A 37 -24.04 -2.20 -0.18
C ALA A 37 -25.05 -1.04 -0.31
N ASP A 38 -25.06 -0.35 -1.45
CA ASP A 38 -26.27 0.34 -1.93
C ASP A 38 -26.11 0.89 -3.37
N ARG A 39 -26.62 0.15 -4.35
CA ARG A 39 -27.20 0.70 -5.58
C ARG A 39 -28.43 -0.13 -5.97
N PRO A 40 -29.44 0.49 -6.60
CA PRO A 40 -30.80 -0.05 -6.64
C PRO A 40 -30.85 -1.38 -7.40
N THR A 41 -31.66 -2.29 -6.86
CA THR A 41 -31.95 -3.64 -7.38
C THR A 41 -32.67 -3.59 -8.72
N GLY A 42 -31.92 -3.26 -9.77
CA GLY A 42 -32.34 -3.35 -11.16
C GLY A 42 -31.49 -4.39 -11.88
N ASP A 43 -32.09 -5.56 -12.13
CA ASP A 43 -31.62 -6.62 -13.03
C ASP A 43 -30.24 -7.24 -12.69
N ILE A 44 -30.28 -8.40 -12.03
CA ILE A 44 -29.09 -9.25 -11.81
C ILE A 44 -28.68 -9.79 -13.18
N THR A 45 -27.79 -9.08 -13.87
CA THR A 45 -27.08 -9.63 -15.03
C THR A 45 -25.99 -10.59 -14.53
N LEU A 46 -25.65 -11.59 -15.34
CA LEU A 46 -24.65 -12.65 -15.09
C LEU A 46 -23.22 -12.18 -14.71
N PHE A 47 -23.02 -10.88 -14.47
CA PHE A 47 -21.78 -10.24 -14.03
C PHE A 47 -21.63 -10.12 -12.50
N ASP A 48 -22.64 -10.52 -11.71
CA ASP A 48 -22.63 -10.43 -10.24
C ASP A 48 -21.93 -11.62 -9.54
N VAL A 49 -21.25 -12.50 -10.29
CA VAL A 49 -20.30 -13.46 -9.72
C VAL A 49 -18.92 -12.85 -9.84
N THR A 50 -18.42 -12.24 -8.76
CA THR A 50 -16.98 -11.96 -8.63
C THR A 50 -16.25 -13.30 -8.64
N VAL A 51 -15.76 -13.72 -9.79
CA VAL A 51 -14.83 -14.84 -9.87
C VAL A 51 -13.53 -14.35 -9.21
N GLN A 52 -13.36 -14.64 -7.92
CA GLN A 52 -12.10 -14.41 -7.22
C GLN A 52 -11.14 -15.53 -7.60
N TRP A 53 -10.19 -15.24 -8.49
CA TRP A 53 -9.11 -16.16 -8.81
C TRP A 53 -8.12 -16.23 -7.67
N ALA A 54 -7.43 -17.36 -7.52
CA ALA A 54 -6.31 -17.43 -6.59
C ALA A 54 -5.24 -16.40 -7.00
N THR A 55 -4.71 -15.69 -6.02
CA THR A 55 -3.67 -14.67 -6.22
C THR A 55 -2.41 -14.98 -5.43
N ALA A 56 -1.27 -14.54 -5.96
CA ALA A 56 0.02 -14.56 -5.27
C ALA A 56 0.34 -13.16 -4.71
N ALA A 57 1.10 -13.11 -3.62
CA ALA A 57 1.62 -11.85 -3.09
C ALA A 57 2.47 -11.13 -4.16
N CYS A 58 2.27 -9.82 -4.31
CA CYS A 58 3.06 -9.01 -5.23
C CYS A 58 4.39 -8.56 -4.62
N ASP A 59 4.34 -8.14 -3.36
CA ASP A 59 5.49 -7.81 -2.54
C ASP A 59 5.72 -8.96 -1.55
N PRO A 60 6.92 -9.55 -1.46
CA PRO A 60 7.24 -10.55 -0.45
C PRO A 60 7.06 -10.05 1.00
N ASN A 61 7.11 -8.74 1.23
CA ASN A 61 6.88 -8.12 2.53
C ASN A 61 5.39 -7.86 2.82
N GLY A 62 4.50 -8.12 1.85
CA GLY A 62 3.07 -7.91 1.99
C GLY A 62 2.64 -6.45 1.78
N THR A 63 1.42 -6.14 2.21
CA THR A 63 0.81 -4.81 2.11
C THR A 63 1.19 -3.94 3.29
N THR A 64 1.36 -2.64 3.07
CA THR A 64 1.65 -1.66 4.14
C THR A 64 0.44 -0.81 4.51
N SER A 65 0.55 -0.02 5.58
CA SER A 65 -0.47 0.98 5.93
C SER A 65 -0.56 2.09 4.87
N SER A 66 0.57 2.49 4.28
CA SER A 66 0.59 3.43 3.15
C SER A 66 -0.15 2.88 1.93
N ASP A 67 -0.04 1.57 1.65
CA ASP A 67 -0.80 0.94 0.57
C ASP A 67 -2.32 1.10 0.79
N ALA A 68 -2.79 0.96 2.04
CA ALA A 68 -4.19 1.16 2.41
C ALA A 68 -4.64 2.63 2.29
N THR A 69 -3.81 3.58 2.71
CA THR A 69 -4.08 5.02 2.57
C THR A 69 -4.17 5.43 1.10
N ILE A 70 -3.23 5.00 0.28
CA ILE A 70 -3.22 5.27 -1.17
C ILE A 70 -4.45 4.62 -1.83
N ALA A 71 -4.85 3.41 -1.42
CA ALA A 71 -6.06 2.78 -1.93
C ALA A 71 -7.31 3.63 -1.65
N SER A 72 -7.47 4.13 -0.42
CA SER A 72 -8.58 5.01 -0.04
C SER A 72 -8.58 6.31 -0.84
N GLN A 73 -7.42 6.93 -1.05
CA GLN A 73 -7.29 8.13 -1.89
C GLN A 73 -7.71 7.84 -3.33
N LEU A 74 -7.20 6.76 -3.92
CA LEU A 74 -7.47 6.39 -5.30
C LEU A 74 -8.96 6.08 -5.52
N ASN A 75 -9.62 5.41 -4.57
CA ASN A 75 -11.07 5.16 -4.63
C ASN A 75 -11.91 6.45 -4.65
N GLY A 76 -11.36 7.61 -4.27
CA GLY A 76 -12.03 8.89 -4.39
C GLY A 76 -11.82 9.62 -5.72
N VAL A 77 -10.94 9.12 -6.61
CA VAL A 77 -10.51 9.85 -7.83
C VAL A 77 -10.46 9.00 -9.10
N LEU A 78 -10.43 7.67 -9.00
CA LEU A 78 -10.53 6.79 -10.15
C LEU A 78 -11.96 6.83 -10.71
N THR A 79 -12.10 6.55 -12.00
CA THR A 79 -13.36 6.70 -12.74
C THR A 79 -13.63 5.55 -13.71
N GLY A 80 -12.65 4.66 -13.89
CA GLY A 80 -12.68 3.50 -14.76
C GLY A 80 -12.98 2.22 -13.99
N ARG A 81 -12.35 1.11 -14.41
CA ARG A 81 -12.64 -0.23 -13.88
C ARG A 81 -12.37 -0.39 -12.39
N LEU A 82 -11.48 0.42 -11.83
CA LEU A 82 -11.04 0.34 -10.45
C LEU A 82 -11.66 1.40 -9.54
N ASP A 83 -12.64 2.16 -10.03
CA ASP A 83 -13.41 3.12 -9.21
C ASP A 83 -14.09 2.39 -8.05
N GLY A 84 -13.72 2.73 -6.81
CA GLY A 84 -14.18 2.07 -5.59
C GLY A 84 -13.61 0.66 -5.33
N TYR A 85 -12.75 0.13 -6.20
CA TYR A 85 -12.24 -1.25 -6.11
C TYR A 85 -10.73 -1.34 -5.78
N MET A 86 -10.05 -0.23 -5.49
CA MET A 86 -8.67 -0.26 -5.00
C MET A 86 -8.62 -0.80 -3.58
N THR A 87 -7.66 -1.71 -3.35
CA THR A 87 -7.35 -2.30 -2.05
C THR A 87 -5.87 -2.13 -1.76
N ALA A 88 -5.45 -2.30 -0.50
CA ALA A 88 -4.02 -2.30 -0.16
C ALA A 88 -3.22 -3.35 -0.96
N TYR A 89 -3.85 -4.49 -1.27
CA TYR A 89 -3.26 -5.51 -2.14
C TYR A 89 -3.04 -5.02 -3.58
N LYS A 90 -4.03 -4.38 -4.21
CA LYS A 90 -3.85 -3.81 -5.57
C LYS A 90 -2.82 -2.71 -5.59
N VAL A 91 -2.75 -1.91 -4.52
CA VAL A 91 -1.72 -0.87 -4.39
C VAL A 91 -0.33 -1.48 -4.20
N SER A 92 -0.16 -2.55 -3.41
CA SER A 92 1.15 -3.22 -3.28
C SER A 92 1.60 -3.83 -4.61
N CYS A 93 0.67 -4.37 -5.40
CA CYS A 93 0.94 -4.83 -6.76
C CYS A 93 1.38 -3.70 -7.70
N ALA A 94 0.63 -2.60 -7.73
CA ALA A 94 0.99 -1.42 -8.52
C ALA A 94 2.33 -0.81 -8.07
N ARG A 95 2.61 -0.80 -6.77
CA ARG A 95 3.88 -0.33 -6.18
C ARG A 95 5.07 -1.14 -6.70
N MET A 96 4.94 -2.46 -6.82
CA MET A 96 6.01 -3.29 -7.40
C MET A 96 6.21 -3.05 -8.90
N VAL A 97 5.14 -2.80 -9.66
CA VAL A 97 5.26 -2.39 -11.08
C VAL A 97 5.99 -1.05 -11.20
N VAL A 98 5.61 -0.04 -10.41
CA VAL A 98 6.26 1.27 -10.37
C VAL A 98 7.73 1.15 -9.94
N LYS A 99 8.02 0.32 -8.94
CA LYS A 99 9.39 0.03 -8.48
C LYS A 99 10.25 -0.52 -9.62
N ALA A 100 9.77 -1.52 -10.37
CA ALA A 100 10.53 -2.10 -11.48
C ALA A 100 10.89 -1.06 -12.56
N VAL A 101 9.96 -0.15 -12.87
CA VAL A 101 10.18 0.94 -13.84
C VAL A 101 11.25 1.92 -13.31
N ARG A 102 11.16 2.31 -12.04
CA ARG A 102 12.15 3.18 -11.38
C ARG A 102 13.53 2.55 -11.32
N ASP A 103 13.62 1.27 -10.93
CA ASP A 103 14.87 0.52 -10.85
C ASP A 103 15.56 0.42 -12.22
N ARG A 104 14.80 0.51 -13.32
CA ARG A 104 15.31 0.62 -14.71
C ARG A 104 15.70 2.04 -15.14
N GLY A 105 15.48 3.05 -14.32
CA GLY A 105 15.67 4.45 -14.69
C GLY A 105 14.72 4.94 -15.79
N MET A 106 13.59 4.24 -15.99
CA MET A 106 12.60 4.62 -17.00
C MET A 106 11.65 5.70 -16.46
N PRO A 107 11.12 6.58 -17.32
CA PRO A 107 10.28 7.68 -16.88
C PRO A 107 8.91 7.20 -16.41
N LYS A 108 8.24 8.05 -15.62
CA LYS A 108 6.88 7.84 -15.08
C LYS A 108 5.87 7.34 -16.11
N ARG A 109 5.99 7.77 -17.36
CA ARG A 109 5.13 7.33 -18.47
C ARG A 109 5.21 5.82 -18.74
N ALA A 110 6.39 5.21 -18.61
CA ALA A 110 6.53 3.77 -18.77
C ALA A 110 5.76 3.00 -17.69
N ALA A 111 5.72 3.53 -16.46
CA ALA A 111 4.88 2.98 -15.40
C ALA A 111 3.39 3.17 -15.71
N ALA A 112 2.98 4.31 -16.27
CA ALA A 112 1.58 4.51 -16.64
C ALA A 112 1.13 3.48 -17.69
N ILE A 113 1.97 3.20 -18.70
CA ILE A 113 1.71 2.16 -19.70
C ILE A 113 1.60 0.77 -19.04
N ALA A 114 2.55 0.41 -18.18
CA ALA A 114 2.54 -0.89 -17.50
C ALA A 114 1.32 -1.05 -16.59
N ILE A 115 0.97 -0.04 -15.79
CA ILE A 115 -0.21 -0.06 -14.92
C ILE A 115 -1.50 -0.12 -15.74
N THR A 116 -1.62 0.65 -16.82
CA THR A 116 -2.80 0.57 -17.71
C THR A 116 -2.97 -0.84 -18.27
N THR A 117 -1.88 -1.53 -18.61
CA THR A 117 -1.95 -2.94 -18.98
C THR A 117 -2.48 -3.80 -17.83
N THR A 118 -1.93 -3.72 -16.62
CA THR A 118 -2.36 -4.58 -15.50
C THR A 118 -3.81 -4.32 -15.06
N ILE A 119 -4.34 -3.10 -15.22
CA ILE A 119 -5.77 -2.82 -15.03
C ILE A 119 -6.61 -3.67 -15.98
N VAL A 120 -6.23 -3.72 -17.27
CA VAL A 120 -7.02 -4.42 -18.28
C VAL A 120 -6.91 -5.92 -18.18
N GLU A 121 -5.71 -6.43 -17.89
CA GLU A 121 -5.44 -7.86 -17.84
C GLU A 121 -6.03 -8.52 -16.60
N THR A 122 -5.90 -7.89 -15.43
CA THR A 122 -6.22 -8.54 -14.16
C THR A 122 -6.85 -7.63 -13.11
N ASN A 123 -7.24 -6.40 -13.44
CA ASN A 123 -7.63 -5.41 -12.43
C ASN A 123 -6.53 -5.18 -11.36
N ILE A 124 -5.24 -5.28 -11.76
CA ILE A 124 -4.04 -5.19 -10.90
C ILE A 124 -3.98 -6.31 -9.86
N GLU A 125 -4.34 -7.53 -10.25
CA GLU A 125 -4.25 -8.73 -9.41
C GLU A 125 -3.20 -9.70 -9.96
N ASN A 126 -2.31 -10.19 -9.11
CA ASN A 126 -1.30 -11.18 -9.49
C ASN A 126 -1.88 -12.58 -9.48
N VAL A 127 -2.71 -12.87 -10.49
CA VAL A 127 -3.46 -14.11 -10.63
C VAL A 127 -2.51 -15.31 -10.71
N SER A 128 -2.57 -16.19 -9.71
CA SER A 128 -1.72 -17.39 -9.57
C SER A 128 -2.33 -18.65 -10.14
N GLU A 129 -3.57 -18.55 -10.60
CA GLU A 129 -4.26 -19.61 -11.31
C GLU A 129 -4.18 -19.40 -12.82
N MET A 130 -4.02 -20.47 -13.58
CA MET A 130 -4.06 -20.41 -15.04
C MET A 130 -5.53 -20.34 -15.49
N VAL A 131 -6.08 -19.11 -15.51
CA VAL A 131 -7.50 -18.86 -15.77
C VAL A 131 -7.82 -18.92 -17.27
N ASP A 132 -6.95 -18.35 -18.11
CA ASP A 132 -7.05 -18.43 -19.57
C ASP A 132 -5.79 -19.09 -20.14
N HIS A 133 -5.93 -20.38 -20.49
CA HIS A 133 -4.85 -21.26 -20.95
C HIS A 133 -3.72 -21.44 -19.93
N ASP A 134 -2.51 -20.94 -20.24
CA ASP A 134 -1.30 -21.04 -19.43
C ASP A 134 -0.86 -19.67 -18.89
N SER A 135 -1.74 -18.66 -18.98
CA SER A 135 -1.49 -17.26 -18.60
C SER A 135 -1.45 -17.08 -17.08
N LEU A 136 -0.53 -16.26 -16.59
CA LEU A 136 -0.36 -15.99 -15.15
C LEU A 136 0.05 -14.54 -14.89
N GLY A 137 -0.19 -14.12 -13.65
CA GLY A 137 0.33 -12.90 -13.05
C GLY A 137 -0.32 -11.62 -13.55
N LEU A 138 0.24 -10.49 -13.12
CA LEU A 138 -0.31 -9.14 -13.34
C LEU A 138 -0.58 -8.77 -14.80
N PHE A 139 0.19 -9.35 -15.72
CA PHE A 139 0.12 -9.05 -17.15
C PHE A 139 -0.55 -10.18 -17.96
N GLN A 140 -1.10 -11.22 -17.31
CA GLN A 140 -1.63 -12.43 -17.98
C GLN A 140 -0.67 -12.98 -19.05
N GLN A 141 0.63 -13.03 -18.74
CA GLN A 141 1.64 -13.50 -19.68
C GLN A 141 1.56 -15.02 -19.83
N ARG A 142 1.63 -15.52 -21.06
CA ARG A 142 1.72 -16.97 -21.36
C ARG A 142 3.12 -17.54 -21.09
N GLY A 143 3.25 -18.87 -21.09
CA GLY A 143 4.52 -19.57 -20.85
C GLY A 143 5.64 -19.22 -21.83
N SER A 144 5.30 -18.72 -23.03
CA SER A 144 6.28 -18.21 -24.01
C SER A 144 7.05 -16.97 -23.52
N TRP A 145 6.52 -16.23 -22.54
CA TRP A 145 7.23 -15.12 -21.92
C TRP A 145 8.28 -15.60 -20.93
N GLY A 146 7.99 -16.66 -20.17
CA GLY A 146 8.88 -17.20 -19.14
C GLY A 146 8.22 -18.25 -18.24
N SER A 147 8.98 -18.74 -17.27
CA SER A 147 8.49 -19.73 -16.30
C SER A 147 7.34 -19.17 -15.45
N ALA A 148 6.53 -20.05 -14.84
CA ALA A 148 5.46 -19.62 -13.92
C ALA A 148 5.99 -18.76 -12.76
N LYS A 149 7.13 -19.14 -12.17
CA LYS A 149 7.81 -18.37 -11.11
C LYS A 149 8.17 -16.95 -11.57
N ASN A 150 8.63 -16.81 -12.81
CA ASN A 150 8.99 -15.53 -13.39
C ASN A 150 7.74 -14.66 -13.61
N ARG A 151 6.68 -15.24 -14.18
CA ARG A 151 5.43 -14.51 -14.50
C ARG A 151 4.63 -14.10 -13.26
N LEU A 152 4.78 -14.82 -12.15
CA LEU A 152 4.20 -14.45 -10.85
C LEU A 152 5.05 -13.48 -10.03
N ASN A 153 6.27 -13.16 -10.47
CA ASN A 153 7.10 -12.13 -9.84
C ASN A 153 6.83 -10.78 -10.52
N PRO A 154 6.20 -9.79 -9.85
CA PRO A 154 5.85 -8.52 -10.48
C PRO A 154 7.02 -7.74 -11.06
N ILE A 155 8.19 -7.77 -10.40
CA ILE A 155 9.39 -7.08 -10.90
C ILE A 155 9.85 -7.72 -12.21
N TRP A 156 9.94 -9.04 -12.23
CA TRP A 156 10.37 -9.76 -13.43
C TRP A 156 9.36 -9.60 -14.57
N ALA A 157 8.07 -9.77 -14.30
CA ALA A 157 7.02 -9.69 -15.32
C ALA A 157 6.92 -8.28 -15.93
N THR A 158 7.08 -7.24 -15.10
CA THR A 158 7.15 -5.84 -15.56
C THR A 158 8.38 -5.62 -16.44
N ASN A 159 9.55 -6.11 -16.02
CA ASN A 159 10.77 -6.01 -16.81
C ASN A 159 10.64 -6.69 -18.19
N ALA A 160 10.05 -7.88 -18.24
CA ALA A 160 9.78 -8.58 -19.51
C ALA A 160 8.81 -7.79 -20.42
N PHE A 161 7.76 -7.21 -19.84
CA PHE A 161 6.82 -6.32 -20.55
C PHE A 161 7.55 -5.11 -21.14
N LEU A 162 8.37 -4.42 -20.34
CA LEU A 162 9.15 -3.25 -20.76
C LEU A 162 10.16 -3.62 -21.86
N ASP A 163 10.83 -4.77 -21.78
CA ASP A 163 11.74 -5.26 -22.81
C ASP A 163 11.06 -5.51 -24.15
N LYS A 164 9.81 -5.98 -24.14
CA LYS A 164 9.03 -6.10 -25.38
C LYS A 164 8.57 -4.73 -25.89
N MET A 165 8.14 -3.84 -25.00
CA MET A 165 7.74 -2.47 -25.34
C MET A 165 8.84 -1.71 -26.08
N VAL A 166 10.07 -1.67 -25.54
CA VAL A 166 11.18 -0.93 -26.16
C VAL A 166 11.63 -1.56 -27.50
N ARG A 167 11.46 -2.87 -27.69
CA ARG A 167 11.73 -3.55 -28.97
C ARG A 167 10.70 -3.19 -30.04
N LEU A 168 9.43 -3.05 -29.67
CA LEU A 168 8.35 -2.70 -30.59
C LEU A 168 8.33 -1.20 -30.93
N TYR A 169 8.80 -0.36 -30.01
CA TYR A 169 8.85 1.09 -30.15
C TYR A 169 10.28 1.61 -30.04
N PRO A 170 11.13 1.38 -31.08
CA PRO A 170 12.50 1.88 -31.08
C PRO A 170 12.55 3.41 -31.03
N ASN A 171 13.70 3.94 -30.63
CA ASN A 171 13.96 5.39 -30.47
C ASN A 171 12.95 6.09 -29.55
N ASP A 172 12.49 5.37 -28.52
CA ASP A 172 11.53 5.87 -27.55
C ASP A 172 10.19 6.37 -28.11
N SER A 173 9.78 5.86 -29.28
CA SER A 173 8.52 6.26 -29.93
C SER A 173 7.27 5.94 -29.10
N TRP A 174 7.38 5.07 -28.10
CA TRP A 174 6.35 4.79 -27.09
C TRP A 174 6.06 6.00 -26.18
N GLN A 175 7.00 6.95 -26.06
CA GLN A 175 6.82 8.14 -25.21
C GLN A 175 5.76 9.11 -25.75
N SER A 176 5.52 9.10 -27.07
CA SER A 176 4.51 9.96 -27.70
C SER A 176 3.28 9.19 -28.19
N ALA A 177 3.37 7.86 -28.36
CA ALA A 177 2.26 7.04 -28.80
C ALA A 177 1.13 6.98 -27.75
N PRO A 178 -0.16 6.86 -28.15
CA PRO A 178 -1.26 6.63 -27.22
C PRO A 178 -1.00 5.40 -26.34
N ILE A 179 -1.23 5.53 -25.03
CA ILE A 179 -0.91 4.47 -24.05
C ILE A 179 -1.58 3.15 -24.43
N GLY A 180 -2.86 3.19 -24.82
CA GLY A 180 -3.61 1.98 -25.18
C GLY A 180 -3.07 1.28 -26.42
N GLU A 181 -2.54 2.04 -27.40
CA GLU A 181 -1.88 1.45 -28.57
C GLU A 181 -0.59 0.74 -28.18
N VAL A 182 0.22 1.33 -27.28
CA VAL A 182 1.43 0.69 -26.76
C VAL A 182 1.09 -0.57 -25.99
N CYS A 183 0.10 -0.51 -25.08
CA CYS A 183 -0.38 -1.67 -24.34
C CYS A 183 -0.81 -2.80 -25.29
N GLN A 184 -1.63 -2.49 -26.29
CA GLN A 184 -2.10 -3.45 -27.27
C GLN A 184 -0.96 -4.06 -28.10
N ALA A 185 -0.01 -3.24 -28.57
CA ALA A 185 1.10 -3.73 -29.36
C ALA A 185 1.96 -4.74 -28.56
N VAL A 186 2.15 -4.48 -27.26
CA VAL A 186 2.90 -5.37 -26.38
C VAL A 186 2.12 -6.66 -26.06
N GLN A 187 0.82 -6.56 -25.77
CA GLN A 187 0.03 -7.71 -25.31
C GLN A 187 -0.58 -8.54 -26.44
N VAL A 188 -0.89 -7.92 -27.57
CA VAL A 188 -1.56 -8.54 -28.72
C VAL A 188 -2.88 -9.18 -28.28
N SER A 189 -3.71 -8.43 -27.56
CA SER A 189 -5.02 -8.87 -27.09
C SER A 189 -6.08 -8.87 -28.19
N ALA A 190 -7.13 -9.67 -28.03
CA ALA A 190 -8.31 -9.65 -28.91
C ALA A 190 -9.20 -8.41 -28.71
N HIS A 191 -8.94 -7.61 -27.67
CA HIS A 191 -9.76 -6.46 -27.28
C HIS A 191 -8.91 -5.18 -27.10
N PRO A 192 -8.35 -4.64 -28.20
CA PRO A 192 -7.46 -3.48 -28.17
C PRO A 192 -8.10 -2.21 -27.58
N ASP A 193 -9.42 -2.09 -27.73
CA ASP A 193 -10.24 -0.97 -27.29
C ASP A 193 -10.32 -0.82 -25.76
N ARG A 194 -9.89 -1.84 -25.00
CA ARG A 194 -9.99 -1.85 -23.53
C ARG A 194 -8.90 -1.05 -22.82
N TYR A 195 -7.72 -0.86 -23.43
CA TYR A 195 -6.58 -0.22 -22.76
C TYR A 195 -6.72 1.30 -22.68
N GLN A 196 -7.00 1.96 -23.80
CA GLN A 196 -7.01 3.43 -23.84
C GLN A 196 -8.00 4.06 -22.84
N PRO A 197 -9.20 3.51 -22.59
CA PRO A 197 -10.10 4.01 -21.54
C PRO A 197 -9.50 3.98 -20.12
N GLN A 198 -8.55 3.10 -19.84
CA GLN A 198 -7.90 2.97 -18.53
C GLN A 198 -6.60 3.79 -18.42
N ALA A 199 -6.19 4.50 -19.48
CA ALA A 199 -4.93 5.26 -19.50
C ALA A 199 -4.91 6.39 -18.46
N SER A 200 -6.01 7.13 -18.32
CA SER A 200 -6.13 8.22 -17.33
C SER A 200 -5.99 7.69 -15.90
N ASP A 201 -6.66 6.59 -15.58
CA ASP A 201 -6.62 6.01 -14.24
C ASP A 201 -5.26 5.35 -13.95
N GLY A 202 -4.64 4.72 -14.95
CA GLY A 202 -3.26 4.25 -14.85
C GLY A 202 -2.29 5.38 -14.51
N GLN A 203 -2.46 6.57 -15.11
CA GLN A 203 -1.66 7.74 -14.77
C GLN A 203 -1.90 8.20 -13.33
N LYS A 204 -3.16 8.29 -12.86
CA LYS A 204 -3.48 8.67 -11.47
C LYS A 204 -2.86 7.73 -10.43
N ILE A 205 -2.93 6.41 -10.68
CA ILE A 205 -2.32 5.40 -9.81
C ILE A 205 -0.81 5.61 -9.73
N VAL A 206 -0.16 5.80 -10.88
CA VAL A 206 1.28 6.08 -10.93
C VAL A 206 1.58 7.41 -10.25
N ASP A 207 0.78 8.45 -10.42
CA ASP A 207 1.00 9.74 -9.77
C ASP A 207 1.00 9.64 -8.24
N ALA A 208 0.05 8.88 -7.68
CA ALA A 208 0.00 8.62 -6.25
C ALA A 208 1.24 7.86 -5.74
N LEU A 209 1.64 6.80 -6.44
CA LEU A 209 2.76 5.94 -6.05
C LEU A 209 4.14 6.56 -6.28
N TRP A 210 4.28 7.32 -7.37
CA TRP A 210 5.52 7.99 -7.74
C TRP A 210 5.81 9.14 -6.77
N THR A 211 4.78 9.90 -6.38
CA THR A 211 4.91 10.96 -5.39
C THR A 211 5.14 10.40 -3.99
N ALA A 212 4.43 9.33 -3.59
CA ALA A 212 4.70 8.65 -2.33
C ALA A 212 6.14 8.10 -2.25
N SER A 213 6.67 7.67 -3.39
CA SER A 213 8.06 7.24 -3.55
C SER A 213 9.10 8.38 -3.56
N GLU A 214 8.70 9.59 -3.93
CA GLU A 214 9.53 10.82 -3.93
C GLU A 214 9.37 11.63 -2.63
N ARG A 215 8.37 11.29 -1.81
CA ARG A 215 8.18 11.77 -0.45
C ARG A 215 8.60 10.65 0.49
N PRO A 216 9.90 10.46 0.73
CA PRO A 216 10.30 9.52 1.75
C PRO A 216 9.69 10.05 3.07
N ASN A 217 8.72 9.30 3.59
CA ASN A 217 8.05 9.53 4.85
C ASN A 217 7.54 10.97 5.09
N LEU A 218 6.50 11.39 4.37
CA LEU A 218 5.68 12.53 4.80
C LEU A 218 4.94 12.28 6.15
N HIS A 219 5.12 11.10 6.75
CA HIS A 219 4.46 10.65 7.98
C HIS A 219 5.32 10.76 9.26
N GLY A 220 6.53 11.29 9.19
CA GLY A 220 7.44 11.35 10.34
C GLY A 220 8.42 10.17 10.34
N ALA A 221 8.85 9.73 11.52
CA ALA A 221 9.79 8.62 11.65
C ALA A 221 9.21 7.29 11.15
N ASP A 222 9.96 6.54 10.34
CA ASP A 222 9.76 5.10 10.05
C ASP A 222 11.17 4.50 10.03
N PHE A 223 11.72 4.25 11.22
CA PHE A 223 13.11 3.88 11.44
C PHE A 223 13.44 2.46 10.95
N ASN A 224 12.44 1.58 10.85
CA ASN A 224 12.63 0.20 10.44
C ASN A 224 12.37 -0.03 8.94
N GLY A 225 11.74 0.92 8.24
CA GLY A 225 11.47 0.89 6.81
C GLY A 225 10.36 -0.07 6.41
N ASP A 226 9.42 -0.36 7.32
CA ASP A 226 8.29 -1.25 7.07
C ASP A 226 7.06 -0.53 6.47
N GLY A 227 7.15 0.78 6.27
CA GLY A 227 6.09 1.61 5.69
C GLY A 227 4.97 1.91 6.69
N VAL A 228 5.22 1.74 7.99
CA VAL A 228 4.36 2.15 9.09
C VAL A 228 5.07 3.24 9.90
N GLY A 229 4.34 4.29 10.26
CA GLY A 229 4.92 5.37 11.07
C GLY A 229 5.30 4.88 12.47
N ASP A 230 6.55 5.16 12.84
CA ASP A 230 7.13 4.97 14.16
C ASP A 230 7.02 6.25 15.00
N ILE A 231 7.27 6.11 16.30
CA ILE A 231 7.42 7.25 17.20
C ILE A 231 8.70 7.12 18.02
N PHE A 232 9.23 8.27 18.46
CA PHE A 232 10.36 8.33 19.38
C PHE A 232 10.09 9.29 20.53
N ALA A 233 10.83 9.11 21.63
CA ALA A 233 10.82 10.03 22.75
C ALA A 233 12.23 10.16 23.34
N THR A 234 12.54 11.35 23.87
CA THR A 234 13.82 11.66 24.52
C THR A 234 13.66 12.15 25.97
N GLY A 235 12.42 12.22 26.47
CA GLY A 235 12.08 12.89 27.73
C GLY A 235 12.70 12.29 29.00
N THR A 236 13.20 11.06 28.94
CA THR A 236 13.89 10.38 30.04
C THR A 236 15.42 10.46 29.94
N GLY A 237 15.94 11.22 28.97
CA GLY A 237 17.38 11.32 28.67
C GLY A 237 17.92 10.18 27.82
N SER A 238 17.10 9.20 27.42
CA SER A 238 17.45 8.20 26.41
C SER A 238 16.59 8.40 25.17
N LEU A 239 17.13 8.08 23.99
CA LEU A 239 16.33 7.92 22.78
C LEU A 239 15.65 6.56 22.83
N THR A 240 14.33 6.59 22.87
CA THR A 240 13.48 5.41 22.80
C THR A 240 12.67 5.44 21.52
N ILE A 241 12.62 4.32 20.81
CA ILE A 241 11.82 4.12 19.59
C ILE A 241 10.70 3.11 19.89
N TRP A 242 9.54 3.33 19.29
CA TRP A 242 8.45 2.38 19.23
C TRP A 242 8.08 2.16 17.77
N ASN A 243 8.28 0.93 17.30
CA ASN A 243 7.96 0.60 15.91
C ASN A 243 6.45 0.49 15.74
N GLY A 244 5.92 1.15 14.71
CA GLY A 244 4.51 1.14 14.38
C GLY A 244 4.03 -0.25 14.00
N LYS A 245 2.78 -0.56 14.35
CA LYS A 245 2.06 -1.76 13.88
C LYS A 245 0.76 -1.40 13.17
N GLY A 246 0.53 -0.11 12.94
CA GLY A 246 -0.73 0.44 12.44
C GLY A 246 -1.81 0.51 13.52
N GLY A 247 -2.91 1.22 13.23
CA GLY A 247 -4.09 1.27 14.11
C GLY A 247 -3.82 1.79 15.53
N ASN A 248 -2.91 2.77 15.68
CA ASN A 248 -2.43 3.30 16.97
C ASN A 248 -1.75 2.25 17.87
N ASN A 249 -1.21 1.17 17.28
CA ASN A 249 -0.53 0.12 18.01
C ASN A 249 0.98 0.13 17.72
N PHE A 250 1.79 -0.27 18.70
CA PHE A 250 3.25 -0.18 18.63
C PHE A 250 3.93 -1.42 19.24
N THR A 251 5.20 -1.66 18.92
CA THR A 251 6.05 -2.61 19.66
C THR A 251 6.29 -2.11 21.10
N PRO A 252 6.78 -2.97 22.01
CA PRO A 252 7.42 -2.49 23.23
C PRO A 252 8.54 -1.46 22.93
N PRO A 253 8.86 -0.57 23.89
CA PRO A 253 9.91 0.43 23.72
C PRO A 253 11.27 -0.21 23.48
N ASP A 254 12.00 0.30 22.50
CA ASP A 254 13.40 -0.02 22.25
C ASP A 254 14.29 1.18 22.60
N VAL A 255 15.26 1.00 23.49
CA VAL A 255 16.16 2.07 23.93
C VAL A 255 17.42 2.01 23.09
N VAL A 256 17.55 2.95 22.16
CA VAL A 256 18.61 2.92 21.13
C VAL A 256 19.77 3.87 21.42
N GLY A 257 19.67 4.73 22.44
CA GLY A 257 20.78 5.59 22.84
C GLY A 257 20.57 6.33 24.16
N ALA A 258 21.68 6.72 24.80
CA ALA A 258 21.68 7.49 26.04
C ALA A 258 22.09 8.97 25.83
N ASN A 259 21.91 9.80 26.85
CA ASN A 259 22.31 11.23 26.90
C ASN A 259 21.60 12.15 25.90
N TRP A 260 20.37 11.81 25.51
CA TRP A 260 19.57 12.57 24.58
C TRP A 260 18.91 13.83 25.17
N ASN A 261 19.03 14.02 26.49
CA ASN A 261 18.64 15.25 27.19
C ASN A 261 19.49 16.47 26.81
N THR A 262 20.59 16.27 26.08
CA THR A 262 21.46 17.35 25.57
C THR A 262 20.90 17.99 24.30
N TYR A 263 19.96 17.33 23.61
CA TYR A 263 19.31 17.82 22.40
C TYR A 263 17.90 18.32 22.71
N SER A 264 17.52 19.46 22.15
CA SER A 264 16.28 20.15 22.56
C SER A 264 15.08 19.85 21.65
N ARG A 265 15.31 19.42 20.40
CA ARG A 265 14.26 19.30 19.38
C ARG A 265 14.61 18.24 18.31
N PRO A 266 14.69 16.95 18.67
CA PRO A 266 14.90 15.93 17.66
C PRO A 266 13.74 15.93 16.66
N ILE A 267 14.06 15.84 15.38
CA ILE A 267 13.12 15.69 14.28
C ILE A 267 13.40 14.39 13.55
N GLY A 268 12.34 13.67 13.19
CA GLY A 268 12.42 12.46 12.37
C GLY A 268 12.14 12.76 10.91
N GLY A 269 12.85 12.10 10.01
CA GLY A 269 12.66 12.19 8.56
C GLY A 269 13.75 11.41 7.84
N ASP A 270 13.56 11.06 6.57
CA ASP A 270 14.62 10.43 5.76
C ASP A 270 15.53 11.52 5.18
N PHE A 271 16.66 11.77 5.85
CA PHE A 271 17.60 12.84 5.49
C PHE A 271 18.66 12.35 4.49
N ASN A 272 18.86 11.04 4.39
CA ASN A 272 19.91 10.44 3.55
C ASN A 272 19.38 9.78 2.26
N GLY A 273 18.06 9.60 2.13
CA GLY A 273 17.37 9.06 0.96
C GLY A 273 17.42 7.54 0.84
N ASP A 274 17.70 6.80 1.92
CA ASP A 274 17.79 5.34 1.91
C ASP A 274 16.45 4.62 2.14
N GLY A 275 15.37 5.39 2.34
CA GLY A 275 14.02 4.87 2.56
C GLY A 275 13.75 4.46 4.01
N LYS A 276 14.64 4.76 4.95
CA LYS A 276 14.41 4.65 6.39
C LYS A 276 14.39 6.04 7.03
N GLY A 277 13.68 6.14 8.13
CA GLY A 277 13.68 7.33 8.97
C GLY A 277 15.06 7.52 9.61
N ASP A 278 15.55 8.75 9.56
CA ASP A 278 16.69 9.26 10.32
C ASP A 278 16.21 10.19 11.45
N LEU A 279 17.13 10.55 12.35
CA LEU A 279 16.94 11.57 13.38
C LEU A 279 17.99 12.68 13.23
N ALA A 280 17.54 13.94 13.32
CA ALA A 280 18.39 15.12 13.46
C ALA A 280 18.04 15.87 14.74
N ALA A 281 19.02 16.30 15.54
CA ALA A 281 18.79 16.83 16.90
C ALA A 281 19.82 17.87 17.32
#